data_AF-T0RWC4-F1
#
_entry.id   AF-T0RWC4-F1
#
_cell.length_a   1.000
_cell.length_b   1.000
_cell.length_c   1.000
_cell.angle_alpha   90.00
_cell.angle_beta   90.00
_cell.angle_gamma   90.00
#
_symmetry.space_group_name_H-M   'P 1'
#
loop_
_entity.id
_entity.type
_entity.pdbx_description
1 polymer ?
#
loop_
_entity_poly.entity_id
_entity_poly.type
_entity_poly.pdbx_seq_one_letter_code
_entity_poly.pdbx_strand_id
1 'polypeptide(L)'
;MTNNSEQKRDYTLVEGPNCHFTRRREILAKHPEIRELYGHYWPSAIYISLIVLAQLVISYFLRDQAWWVILIAAYCVGAFANHSLYVMIHECTHNVVLRTPLGNKIMGLVCDIPLVLPSAMGFRKYHMIHHKHLGRIFL
;
A
#
# COMPACT_ATOMS: atom_id res chain seq x y z
N MET A 1 -20.13 -37.96 -29.70
CA MET A 1 -18.76 -37.47 -29.46
C MET A 1 -18.88 -36.18 -28.65
N THR A 2 -18.27 -36.18 -27.47
CA THR A 2 -18.00 -35.11 -26.49
C THR A 2 -19.14 -34.17 -26.06
N ASN A 3 -19.72 -34.51 -24.91
CA ASN A 3 -20.54 -33.69 -24.03
C ASN A 3 -19.64 -32.64 -23.35
N ASN A 4 -19.79 -31.36 -23.70
CA ASN A 4 -19.00 -30.26 -23.14
C ASN A 4 -19.74 -29.70 -21.92
N SER A 5 -19.55 -30.33 -20.76
CA SER A 5 -20.02 -29.76 -19.50
C SER A 5 -19.20 -28.50 -19.20
N GLU A 6 -19.79 -27.32 -19.36
CA GLU A 6 -19.22 -26.07 -18.88
C GLU A 6 -18.88 -26.22 -17.40
N GLN A 7 -17.60 -26.32 -17.09
CA GLN A 7 -17.11 -26.40 -15.74
C GLN A 7 -17.49 -25.11 -15.00
N LYS A 8 -18.38 -25.23 -14.01
CA LYS A 8 -18.78 -24.11 -13.16
C LYS A 8 -17.55 -23.55 -12.47
N ARG A 9 -17.11 -22.35 -12.89
CA ARG A 9 -15.95 -21.67 -12.30
C ARG A 9 -16.40 -20.93 -11.04
N ASP A 10 -15.57 -20.91 -10.00
CA ASP A 10 -15.81 -20.13 -8.76
C ASP A 10 -15.68 -18.61 -8.96
N TYR A 11 -15.35 -18.17 -10.17
CA TYR A 11 -15.16 -16.78 -10.53
C TYR A 11 -15.83 -16.46 -11.87
N THR A 12 -16.34 -15.24 -11.98
CA THR A 12 -16.85 -14.72 -13.26
C THR A 12 -15.68 -14.20 -14.07
N LEU A 13 -15.47 -14.76 -15.26
CA LEU A 13 -14.58 -14.17 -16.25
C LEU A 13 -15.20 -12.89 -16.79
N VAL A 14 -14.48 -11.78 -16.66
CA VAL A 14 -14.84 -10.52 -17.30
C VAL A 14 -13.99 -10.39 -18.55
N GLU A 15 -14.61 -10.60 -19.71
CA GLU A 15 -13.96 -10.35 -21.00
C GLU A 15 -13.95 -8.85 -21.31
N GLY A 16 -12.85 -8.36 -21.90
CA GLY A 16 -12.71 -6.96 -22.32
C GLY A 16 -11.61 -6.18 -21.60
N PRO A 17 -11.46 -4.88 -21.92
CA PRO A 17 -10.43 -4.03 -21.32
C PRO A 17 -10.65 -3.86 -19.81
N ASN A 18 -9.57 -3.67 -19.06
CA ASN A 18 -9.61 -3.52 -17.62
C ASN A 18 -10.63 -2.42 -17.21
N CYS A 19 -11.59 -2.82 -16.38
CA CYS A 19 -12.75 -2.01 -16.01
C CYS A 19 -12.39 -0.69 -15.32
N HIS A 20 -11.22 -0.59 -14.70
CA HIS A 20 -10.74 0.64 -14.07
C HIS A 20 -10.46 1.75 -15.09
N PHE A 21 -10.04 1.41 -16.32
CA PHE A 21 -9.85 2.43 -17.37
C PHE A 21 -11.17 3.05 -17.80
N THR A 22 -12.17 2.21 -18.08
CA THR A 22 -13.51 2.65 -18.47
C THR A 22 -14.14 3.47 -17.36
N ARG A 23 -14.11 2.97 -16.12
CA ARG A 23 -14.63 3.68 -14.94
C ARG A 23 -13.94 5.02 -14.73
N ARG A 24 -12.60 5.08 -14.81
CA ARG A 24 -11.85 6.34 -14.68
C ARG A 24 -12.32 7.37 -15.72
N ARG A 25 -12.50 6.96 -16.98
CA ARG A 25 -12.96 7.85 -18.05
C ARG A 25 -14.36 8.40 -17.78
N GLU A 26 -15.29 7.54 -17.37
CA GLU A 26 -16.68 7.92 -17.09
C GLU A 26 -16.78 8.84 -15.87
N ILE A 27 -16.05 8.53 -14.79
CA ILE A 27 -15.97 9.37 -13.59
C ILE A 27 -15.43 10.75 -13.95
N LEU A 28 -14.33 10.83 -14.69
CA LEU A 28 -13.74 12.11 -15.09
C LEU A 28 -14.60 12.92 -16.07
N ALA A 29 -15.49 12.27 -16.82
CA ALA A 29 -16.44 12.96 -17.68
C ALA A 29 -17.60 13.58 -16.88
N LYS A 30 -18.05 12.89 -15.82
CA LYS A 30 -19.13 13.36 -14.93
C LYS A 30 -18.64 14.33 -13.86
N HIS A 31 -17.41 14.16 -13.39
CA HIS A 31 -16.81 14.85 -12.25
C HIS A 31 -15.38 15.34 -12.59
N PRO A 32 -15.24 16.38 -13.43
CA PRO A 32 -13.94 16.91 -13.82
C PRO A 32 -13.14 17.51 -12.64
N GLU A 33 -13.82 17.98 -11.59
CA GLU A 33 -13.25 18.55 -10.36
C GLU A 33 -12.30 17.57 -9.63
N ILE A 34 -12.48 16.27 -9.83
CA ILE A 34 -11.60 15.24 -9.24
C ILE A 34 -10.14 15.41 -9.67
N ARG A 35 -9.88 16.04 -10.83
CA ARG A 35 -8.50 16.31 -11.29
C ARG A 35 -7.76 17.26 -10.36
N GLU A 36 -8.46 18.11 -9.62
CA GLU A 36 -7.85 19.03 -8.65
C GLU A 36 -7.29 18.29 -7.43
N LEU A 37 -7.82 17.09 -7.15
CA LEU A 37 -7.33 16.22 -6.07
C LEU A 37 -6.07 15.45 -6.46
N TYR A 38 -5.64 15.53 -7.72
CA TYR A 38 -4.44 14.83 -8.18
C TYR A 38 -3.20 15.60 -7.77
N GLY A 39 -2.22 14.88 -7.24
CA GLY A 39 -0.93 15.46 -6.98
C GLY A 39 -0.22 14.78 -5.84
N HIS A 40 0.73 15.51 -5.28
CA HIS A 40 1.56 15.03 -4.19
C HIS A 40 1.02 15.56 -2.87
N TYR A 41 0.84 14.68 -1.90
CA TYR A 41 0.44 15.04 -0.55
C TYR A 41 1.66 14.94 0.39
N TRP A 42 2.48 16.00 0.38
CA TRP A 42 3.71 16.07 1.17
C TRP A 42 3.53 15.90 2.69
N PRO A 43 2.38 16.22 3.33
CA PRO A 43 2.20 15.96 4.76
C PRO A 43 2.29 14.48 5.12
N SER A 44 2.05 13.55 4.18
CA SER A 44 2.30 12.12 4.39
C SER A 44 3.74 11.82 4.83
N ALA A 45 4.74 12.59 4.38
CA ALA A 45 6.12 12.41 4.84
C ALA A 45 6.31 12.78 6.33
N ILE A 46 5.56 13.77 6.81
CA ILE A 46 5.54 14.12 8.24
C ILE A 46 4.88 12.99 9.04
N TYR A 47 3.72 12.48 8.58
CA TYR A 47 3.05 11.36 9.24
C TYR A 47 3.93 10.12 9.35
N ILE A 48 4.64 9.75 8.27
CA ILE A 48 5.63 8.65 8.30
C ILE A 48 6.66 8.89 9.40
N SER A 49 7.28 10.08 9.40
CA SER A 49 8.33 10.43 10.36
C SER A 49 7.84 10.38 11.81
N LEU A 50 6.63 10.88 12.06
CA LEU A 50 6.01 10.87 13.38
C LEU A 50 5.68 9.45 13.86
N ILE A 51 5.12 8.60 12.99
CA ILE A 51 4.79 7.21 13.34
C ILE A 51 6.07 6.43 13.64
N VAL A 52 7.10 6.55 12.79
CA VAL A 52 8.40 5.89 13.01
C VAL A 52 9.01 6.35 14.33
N LEU A 53 9.07 7.66 14.58
CA LEU A 53 9.60 8.21 15.82
C LEU A 53 8.81 7.72 17.04
N ALA A 54 7.48 7.74 16.98
CA ALA A 54 6.63 7.24 18.06
C ALA A 54 6.91 5.76 18.37
N GLN A 55 7.04 4.91 17.35
CA GLN A 55 7.37 3.50 17.54
C GLN A 55 8.76 3.32 18.20
N LEU A 56 9.76 4.10 17.80
CA LEU A 56 11.10 4.06 18.42
C LEU A 56 11.06 4.52 19.88
N VAL A 57 10.30 5.57 20.19
CA VAL A 57 10.14 6.09 21.55
C VAL A 57 9.42 5.06 22.44
N ILE A 58 8.30 4.50 21.96
CA ILE A 58 7.56 3.46 22.69
C ILE A 58 8.46 2.24 22.94
N SER A 59 9.20 1.80 21.94
CA SER A 59 10.16 0.69 22.07
C SER A 59 11.23 0.98 23.12
N TYR A 60 11.78 2.19 23.14
CA TYR A 60 12.76 2.60 24.16
C TYR A 60 12.21 2.51 25.58
N PHE A 61 10.96 2.93 25.82
CA PHE A 61 10.33 2.84 27.15
C PHE A 61 9.92 1.42 27.54
N LEU A 62 9.63 0.56 26.57
CA LEU A 62 9.23 -0.83 26.82
C LEU A 62 10.39 -1.81 26.98
N ARG A 63 11.64 -1.41 26.68
CA ARG A 63 12.80 -2.33 26.63
C ARG A 63 13.05 -3.16 27.91
N ASP A 64 12.73 -2.60 29.08
CA ASP A 64 12.96 -3.21 30.39
C ASP A 64 11.67 -3.80 31.00
N GLN A 65 10.57 -3.84 30.23
CA GLN A 65 9.29 -4.37 30.67
C GLN A 65 9.20 -5.89 30.47
N ALA A 66 8.28 -6.53 31.18
CA ALA A 66 8.00 -7.95 30.99
C ALA A 66 7.51 -8.22 29.55
N TRP A 67 7.93 -9.35 28.97
CA TRP A 67 7.64 -9.69 27.57
C TRP A 67 6.14 -9.66 27.22
N TRP A 68 5.26 -9.99 28.16
CA TRP A 68 3.80 -9.95 27.94
C TRP A 68 3.26 -8.52 27.81
N VAL A 69 3.86 -7.54 28.50
CA VAL A 69 3.52 -6.11 28.35
C VAL A 69 3.89 -5.64 26.94
N ILE A 70 5.07 -6.06 26.45
CA ILE A 70 5.54 -5.75 25.10
C ILE A 70 4.56 -6.31 24.06
N LEU A 71 4.05 -7.55 24.24
CA LEU A 71 3.06 -8.14 23.33
C LEU A 71 1.74 -7.38 23.32
N ILE A 72 1.22 -6.97 24.48
CA ILE A 72 -0.01 -6.17 24.56
C ILE A 72 0.18 -4.83 23.85
N ALA A 73 1.29 -4.14 24.09
CA ALA A 73 1.59 -2.88 23.41
C ALA A 73 1.75 -3.07 21.89
N ALA A 74 2.43 -4.13 21.47
CA ALA A 74 2.59 -4.47 20.06
C ALA A 74 1.24 -4.74 19.38
N TYR A 75 0.31 -5.43 20.06
CA TYR A 75 -1.01 -5.72 19.51
C TYR A 75 -1.93 -4.50 19.50
N CYS A 76 -2.04 -3.78 20.62
CA CYS A 76 -2.99 -2.69 20.78
C CYS A 76 -2.53 -1.38 20.13
N VAL A 77 -1.21 -1.17 19.95
CA VAL A 77 -0.65 0.07 19.39
C VAL A 77 0.20 -0.24 18.16
N GLY A 78 1.13 -1.19 18.28
CA GLY A 78 2.06 -1.54 17.20
C GLY A 78 1.37 -2.03 15.92
N ALA A 79 0.29 -2.81 16.03
CA ALA A 79 -0.44 -3.32 14.87
C ALA A 79 -1.01 -2.20 14.01
N PHE A 80 -1.59 -1.18 14.63
CA PHE A 80 -2.15 -0.01 13.94
C PHE A 80 -1.06 0.88 13.35
N ALA A 81 0.03 1.10 14.08
CA ALA A 81 1.18 1.85 13.59
C ALA A 81 1.83 1.16 12.37
N ASN A 82 2.00 -0.16 12.43
CA ASN A 82 2.56 -0.96 11.34
C ASN A 82 1.65 -0.97 10.12
N HIS A 83 0.35 -1.17 10.31
CA HIS A 83 -0.61 -1.09 9.20
C HIS A 83 -0.55 0.28 8.52
N SER A 84 -0.48 1.36 9.31
CA SER A 84 -0.35 2.72 8.79
C SER A 84 0.93 2.89 7.96
N LEU A 85 2.06 2.33 8.39
CA LEU A 85 3.31 2.37 7.62
C LEU A 85 3.25 1.56 6.34
N TYR A 86 2.57 0.40 6.32
CA TYR A 86 2.35 -0.35 5.08
C TYR A 86 1.48 0.44 4.08
N VAL A 87 0.46 1.15 4.55
CA VAL A 87 -0.30 2.08 3.70
C VAL A 87 0.60 3.21 3.17
N MET A 88 1.51 3.74 3.99
CA MET A 88 2.45 4.76 3.52
C MET A 88 3.46 4.22 2.51
N ILE A 89 3.95 2.98 2.65
CA ILE A 89 4.76 2.29 1.64
C ILE A 89 4.00 2.18 0.31
N HIS A 90 2.69 1.92 0.36
CA HIS A 90 1.83 1.91 -0.82
C HIS A 90 1.78 3.28 -1.50
N GLU A 91 1.55 4.36 -0.74
CA GLU A 91 1.54 5.72 -1.29
C GLU A 91 2.90 6.13 -1.87
N CYS A 92 4.00 5.80 -1.18
CA CYS A 92 5.36 6.02 -1.70
C CYS A 92 5.61 5.23 -2.99
N THR A 93 5.06 4.02 -3.12
CA THR A 93 5.18 3.22 -4.35
C THR A 93 4.59 3.94 -5.56
N HIS A 94 3.45 4.61 -5.37
CA HIS A 94 2.79 5.42 -6.41
C HIS A 94 3.44 6.79 -6.64
N ASN A 95 4.49 7.11 -5.90
CA ASN A 95 5.17 8.42 -5.92
C ASN A 95 4.25 9.60 -5.61
N VAL A 96 3.21 9.42 -4.78
CA VAL A 96 2.26 10.49 -4.46
C VAL A 96 2.58 11.23 -3.16
N VAL A 97 3.64 10.82 -2.44
CA VAL A 97 4.06 11.49 -1.19
C VAL A 97 4.96 12.69 -1.50
N LEU A 98 6.10 12.44 -2.15
CA LEU A 98 7.09 13.46 -2.50
C LEU A 98 7.14 13.69 -4.01
N ARG A 99 7.63 14.85 -4.45
CA ARG A 99 7.73 15.20 -5.88
C ARG A 99 8.71 14.32 -6.67
N THR A 100 9.72 13.75 -6.00
CA THR A 100 10.78 12.98 -6.67
C THR A 100 10.61 11.48 -6.41
N PRO A 101 10.77 10.61 -7.43
CA PRO A 101 10.72 9.16 -7.21
C PRO A 101 11.78 8.66 -6.24
N LEU A 102 12.96 9.28 -6.21
CA LEU A 102 14.01 8.96 -5.26
C LEU A 102 13.58 9.28 -3.82
N GLY A 103 12.98 10.45 -3.59
CA GLY A 103 12.46 10.83 -2.28
C GLY A 103 11.41 9.83 -1.77
N ASN A 104 10.48 9.41 -2.63
CA ASN A 104 9.48 8.40 -2.25
C ASN A 104 10.10 7.03 -1.93
N LYS A 105 11.14 6.60 -2.67
CA LYS A 105 11.87 5.37 -2.32
C LYS A 105 12.53 5.48 -0.95
N ILE A 106 13.19 6.61 -0.67
CA ILE A 106 13.82 6.87 0.63
C ILE A 106 12.76 6.87 1.74
N MET A 107 11.63 7.55 1.57
CA MET A 107 10.54 7.54 2.57
C MET A 107 9.93 6.15 2.77
N GLY A 108 9.82 5.35 1.70
CA GLY A 108 9.42 3.94 1.81
C GLY A 108 10.40 3.13 2.65
N LEU A 109 11.71 3.32 2.46
CA LEU A 109 12.73 2.68 3.28
C LEU A 109 12.70 3.15 4.75
N VAL A 110 12.36 4.43 5.00
CA VAL A 110 12.15 4.94 6.35
C VAL A 110 10.98 4.22 7.04
N CYS A 111 9.92 3.88 6.30
CA CYS A 111 8.80 3.10 6.84
C CYS A 111 9.23 1.68 7.28
N ASP A 112 10.23 1.08 6.62
CA ASP A 112 10.72 -0.27 6.97
C ASP A 112 11.47 -0.29 8.32
N ILE A 113 11.95 0.85 8.84
CA ILE A 113 12.77 0.93 10.06
C ILE A 113 12.11 0.22 11.26
N PRO A 114 10.88 0.59 11.69
CA PRO A 114 10.21 -0.11 12.78
C PRO A 114 9.53 -1.42 12.35
N LEU A 115 9.38 -1.68 11.04
CA LEU A 115 8.79 -2.92 10.53
C LEU A 115 9.77 -4.11 10.56
N VAL A 116 11.08 -3.85 10.71
CA VAL A 116 12.18 -4.83 10.74
C VAL A 116 12.39 -5.60 9.44
N LEU A 117 11.33 -5.80 8.64
CA LEU A 117 11.38 -6.44 7.34
C LEU A 117 11.61 -5.39 6.24
N PRO A 118 12.66 -5.51 5.42
CA PRO A 118 12.93 -4.59 4.32
C PRO A 118 12.00 -4.88 3.14
N SER A 119 10.74 -4.48 3.29
CA SER A 119 9.65 -4.83 2.39
C SER A 119 9.41 -3.79 1.29
N ALA A 120 9.77 -2.52 1.51
CA ALA A 120 9.30 -1.41 0.69
C ALA A 120 9.69 -1.53 -0.79
N MET A 121 10.94 -1.90 -1.09
CA MET A 121 11.40 -2.02 -2.48
C MET A 121 10.86 -3.27 -3.18
N GLY A 122 10.68 -4.36 -2.43
CA GLY A 122 10.02 -5.57 -2.94
C GLY A 122 8.55 -5.30 -3.25
N PHE A 123 7.83 -4.71 -2.29
CA PHE A 123 6.46 -4.26 -2.45
C PHE A 123 6.33 -3.35 -3.66
N ARG A 124 7.17 -2.31 -3.77
CA ARG A 124 7.18 -1.41 -4.93
C ARG A 124 7.26 -2.16 -6.27
N LYS A 125 8.19 -3.11 -6.40
CA LYS A 125 8.36 -3.88 -7.63
C LYS A 125 7.09 -4.68 -7.98
N TYR A 126 6.62 -5.49 -7.03
CA TYR A 126 5.49 -6.39 -7.28
C TYR A 126 4.16 -5.66 -7.39
N HIS A 127 3.98 -4.59 -6.63
CA HIS A 127 2.78 -3.76 -6.66
C HIS A 127 2.62 -3.01 -7.99
N MET A 128 3.72 -2.50 -8.55
CA MET A 128 3.69 -1.89 -9.89
C MET A 128 3.36 -2.92 -10.98
N ILE A 129 3.85 -4.15 -10.86
CA ILE A 129 3.48 -5.26 -11.76
C ILE A 129 1.99 -5.57 -11.63
N HIS A 130 1.50 -5.69 -10.39
CA HIS A 130 0.09 -5.92 -10.10
C HIS A 130 -0.80 -4.86 -10.75
N HIS A 131 -0.51 -3.57 -10.58
CA HIS A 131 -1.30 -2.49 -11.22
C HIS A 131 -1.19 -2.48 -12.74
N LYS A 132 -0.01 -2.77 -13.30
CA LYS A 132 0.19 -2.83 -14.76
C LYS A 132 -0.58 -3.98 -15.41
N HIS A 133 -0.71 -5.10 -14.70
CA HIS A 133 -1.32 -6.33 -15.20
C HIS A 133 -2.63 -6.70 -14.50
N LEU A 134 -3.27 -5.73 -13.84
CA LEU A 134 -4.50 -5.96 -13.08
C LEU A 134 -5.60 -6.54 -13.99
N GLY A 135 -6.09 -7.73 -13.65
CA GLY A 135 -7.12 -8.45 -14.42
C GLY A 135 -6.61 -9.16 -15.68
N ARG A 136 -5.30 -9.23 -15.93
CA ARG A 136 -4.74 -10.10 -16.99
C ARG A 136 -4.39 -11.46 -16.40
N ILE A 137 -5.01 -12.52 -16.92
CA ILE A 137 -4.56 -13.90 -16.72
C ILE A 137 -3.38 -14.10 -17.67
N PHE A 138 -2.19 -14.38 -17.13
CA PHE A 138 -1.08 -14.88 -17.94
C PHE A 138 -1.42 -16.33 -18.30
N LEU A 139 -1.93 -16.54 -19.52
CA LEU A 139 -1.93 -17.83 -20.20
C LEU A 139 -0.68 -17.89 -21.09
#